data_AF-A0A2V6G0G6-F1
#
_entry.id   AF-A0A2V6G0G6-F1
#
_cell.length_a   1.000
_cell.length_b   1.000
_cell.length_c   1.000
_cell.angle_alpha   90.00
_cell.angle_beta   90.00
_cell.angle_gamma   90.00
#
_symmetry.space_group_name_H-M   'P 1'
#
loop_
_entity.id
_entity.type
_entity.pdbx_description
1 polymer ?
#
loop_
_entity_poly.entity_id
_entity_poly.type
_entity_poly.pdbx_seq_one_letter_code
_entity_poly.pdbx_strand_id
1 'polypeptide(L)'
;MDVSRQQLLYYPGSEYVDWLGLSVYGQQFKEEPNPDIPSLLDWPYQELCGLDPHKPIMIAEWATGEFPFPDDQPGLRKPHWIKQALDLFRTRYPRIKGAVYWHERWQNVDQSYSNLRVNSSVESLQAYRDGLANPAWLGNLILRALPTAQPPTK
;
A
#
# COMPACT_ATOMS: atom_id res chain seq x y z
N MET A 1 26.71 -14.79 1.17
CA MET A 1 25.36 -15.10 1.67
C MET A 1 24.39 -14.44 0.72
N ASP A 2 23.58 -15.23 0.04
CA ASP A 2 22.54 -14.71 -0.83
C ASP A 2 21.41 -14.17 0.06
N VAL A 3 21.19 -12.86 0.02
CA VAL A 3 20.19 -12.15 0.84
C VAL A 3 18.77 -12.34 0.27
N SER A 4 18.64 -13.03 -0.86
CA SER A 4 17.45 -13.10 -1.72
C SER A 4 16.23 -13.85 -1.17
N ARG A 5 16.19 -14.24 0.12
CA ARG A 5 15.09 -15.09 0.64
C ARG A 5 14.71 -14.86 2.09
N GLN A 6 14.90 -13.65 2.63
CA GLN A 6 14.55 -13.37 4.04
C GLN A 6 13.06 -13.63 4.34
N GLN A 7 12.16 -13.40 3.38
CA GLN A 7 10.73 -13.61 3.58
C GLN A 7 10.36 -15.09 3.80
N LEU A 8 11.12 -16.04 3.21
CA LEU A 8 10.88 -17.47 3.42
C LEU A 8 11.15 -17.90 4.87
N LEU A 9 11.97 -17.18 5.62
CA LEU A 9 12.27 -17.52 7.01
C LEU A 9 11.08 -17.25 7.94
N TYR A 10 10.16 -16.38 7.55
CA TYR A 10 9.01 -15.97 8.35
C TYR A 10 7.67 -16.38 7.75
N TYR A 11 7.64 -16.95 6.55
CA TYR A 11 6.43 -17.45 5.93
C TYR A 11 6.02 -18.79 6.57
N PRO A 12 4.87 -18.86 7.27
CA PRO A 12 4.48 -20.06 8.01
C PRO A 12 3.95 -21.19 7.09
N GLY A 13 3.83 -20.95 5.79
CA GLY A 13 3.29 -21.87 4.80
C GLY A 13 1.86 -21.53 4.37
N SER A 14 1.50 -21.92 3.16
CA SER A 14 0.23 -21.53 2.49
C SER A 14 -1.05 -22.00 3.18
N GLU A 15 -0.96 -23.05 4.01
CA GLU A 15 -2.08 -23.56 4.81
C GLU A 15 -2.44 -22.64 5.98
N TYR A 16 -1.54 -21.73 6.38
CA TYR A 16 -1.74 -20.82 7.51
C TYR A 16 -1.99 -19.37 7.09
N VAL A 17 -1.96 -19.08 5.79
CA VAL A 17 -2.00 -17.71 5.27
C VAL A 17 -3.11 -17.55 4.25
N ASP A 18 -4.05 -16.64 4.49
CA ASP A 18 -5.07 -16.27 3.50
C ASP A 18 -4.60 -15.13 2.59
N TRP A 19 -3.84 -14.19 3.13
CA TRP A 19 -3.38 -12.98 2.44
C TRP A 19 -1.91 -12.71 2.75
N LEU A 20 -1.16 -12.29 1.74
CA LEU A 20 0.18 -11.74 1.93
C LEU A 20 0.06 -10.24 2.18
N GLY A 21 0.90 -9.68 3.05
CA GLY A 21 0.84 -8.28 3.45
C GLY A 21 2.17 -7.56 3.23
N LEU A 22 2.10 -6.28 2.87
CA LEU A 22 3.25 -5.38 2.90
C LEU A 22 2.85 -3.94 3.28
N SER A 23 3.81 -3.20 3.82
CA SER A 23 3.69 -1.75 4.05
C SER A 23 4.47 -0.98 2.99
N VAL A 24 3.90 0.10 2.46
CA VAL A 24 4.51 0.96 1.43
C VAL A 24 4.49 2.40 1.89
N TYR A 25 5.59 2.85 2.48
CA TYR A 25 5.75 4.24 2.90
C TYR A 25 6.68 5.00 1.97
N GLY A 26 6.20 6.14 1.46
CA GLY A 26 7.07 7.17 0.88
C GLY A 26 7.80 7.94 1.99
N GLN A 27 8.17 9.18 1.71
CA GLN A 27 8.85 10.05 2.67
C GLN A 27 7.99 10.28 3.93
N GLN A 28 8.44 9.83 5.11
CA GLN A 28 7.72 10.02 6.37
C GLN A 28 8.30 11.18 7.20
N PHE A 29 9.59 11.44 7.06
CA PHE A 29 10.30 12.56 7.67
C PHE A 29 10.97 13.42 6.59
N LYS A 30 11.20 14.71 6.87
CA LYS A 30 11.70 15.68 5.89
C LYS A 30 13.06 15.28 5.30
N GLU A 31 13.89 14.61 6.08
CA GLU A 31 15.25 14.21 5.73
C GLU A 31 15.30 12.85 5.01
N GLU A 32 14.19 12.11 4.96
CA GLU A 32 14.13 10.82 4.27
C GLU A 32 14.10 10.98 2.75
N PRO A 33 14.53 9.96 2.01
CA PRO A 33 14.31 9.89 0.57
C PRO A 33 12.83 10.00 0.20
N ASN A 34 12.55 10.49 -1.01
CA ASN A 34 11.21 10.56 -1.58
C ASN A 34 11.05 9.61 -2.79
N PRO A 35 10.98 8.28 -2.57
CA PRO A 35 10.89 7.31 -3.65
C PRO A 35 9.47 7.27 -4.25
N ASP A 36 9.41 6.89 -5.52
CA ASP A 36 8.16 6.57 -6.20
C ASP A 36 7.68 5.15 -5.88
N ILE A 37 6.47 4.79 -6.35
CA ILE A 37 5.86 3.50 -6.01
C ILE A 37 6.64 2.30 -6.56
N PRO A 38 7.08 2.26 -7.84
CA PRO A 38 7.91 1.17 -8.34
C PRO A 38 9.18 0.95 -7.52
N SER A 39 9.86 2.03 -7.13
CA SER A 39 11.09 1.95 -6.31
C SER A 39 10.86 1.25 -4.96
N LEU A 40 9.65 1.39 -4.39
CA LEU A 40 9.27 0.75 -3.14
C LEU A 40 8.70 -0.66 -3.31
N LEU A 41 8.04 -0.94 -4.44
CA LEU A 41 7.11 -2.06 -4.54
C LEU A 41 7.55 -3.16 -5.50
N ASP A 42 8.37 -2.88 -6.52
CA ASP A 42 8.69 -3.88 -7.55
C ASP A 42 9.34 -5.14 -6.97
N TRP A 43 10.41 -4.97 -6.20
CA TRP A 43 11.12 -6.11 -5.62
C TRP A 43 10.30 -6.81 -4.53
N PRO A 44 9.72 -6.12 -3.51
CA PRO A 44 8.91 -6.81 -2.50
C PRO A 44 7.68 -7.53 -3.05
N TYR A 45 7.05 -6.98 -4.10
CA TYR A 45 5.93 -7.63 -4.77
C TYR A 45 6.36 -8.94 -5.45
N GLN A 46 7.53 -8.95 -6.12
CA GLN A 46 8.08 -10.15 -6.74
C GLN A 46 8.41 -11.23 -5.71
N GLU A 47 9.03 -10.85 -4.59
CA GLU A 47 9.33 -11.77 -3.49
C GLU A 47 8.07 -12.41 -2.92
N LEU A 48 7.04 -11.60 -2.60
CA LEU A 48 5.75 -12.12 -2.12
C LEU A 48 5.09 -13.01 -3.16
N CYS A 49 5.20 -12.67 -4.45
CA CYS A 49 4.67 -13.52 -5.50
C CYS A 49 5.35 -14.90 -5.57
N GLY A 50 6.62 -14.97 -5.16
CA GLY A 50 7.40 -16.21 -5.06
C GLY A 50 7.08 -17.07 -3.84
N LEU A 51 6.54 -16.50 -2.75
CA LEU A 51 6.13 -17.26 -1.56
C LEU A 51 4.95 -18.19 -1.85
N ASP A 52 3.96 -17.66 -2.56
CA ASP A 52 2.80 -18.39 -3.04
C ASP A 52 2.30 -17.73 -4.32
N PRO A 53 2.04 -18.46 -5.41
CA PRO A 53 1.64 -17.87 -6.70
C PRO A 53 0.17 -17.42 -6.77
N HIS A 54 -0.68 -17.78 -5.80
CA HIS A 54 -2.13 -17.63 -5.86
C HIS A 54 -2.70 -16.70 -4.79
N LYS A 55 -2.07 -16.56 -3.62
CA LYS A 55 -2.63 -15.75 -2.53
C LYS A 55 -2.77 -14.27 -2.91
N PRO A 56 -3.88 -13.60 -2.57
CA PRO A 56 -4.00 -12.16 -2.76
C PRO A 56 -3.01 -11.40 -1.87
N ILE A 57 -2.62 -10.21 -2.32
CA ILE A 57 -1.74 -9.30 -1.60
C ILE A 57 -2.55 -8.10 -1.10
N MET A 58 -2.32 -7.70 0.16
CA MET A 58 -2.80 -6.47 0.75
C MET A 58 -1.63 -5.50 0.93
N ILE A 59 -1.82 -4.26 0.47
CA ILE A 59 -1.02 -3.13 0.96
C ILE A 59 -1.61 -2.78 2.33
N ALA A 60 -1.09 -3.42 3.36
CA ALA A 60 -1.63 -3.36 4.73
C ALA A 60 -1.46 -1.97 5.34
N GLU A 61 -0.45 -1.23 4.88
CA GLU A 61 -0.26 0.17 5.21
C GLU A 61 0.34 0.88 4.01
N TRP A 62 -0.15 2.07 3.67
CA TRP A 62 0.56 2.96 2.74
C TRP A 62 0.26 4.42 3.00
N ALA A 63 1.28 5.26 2.84
CA ALA A 63 1.16 6.71 2.89
C ALA A 63 2.49 7.37 2.50
N THR A 64 2.43 8.67 2.25
CA THR A 64 3.62 9.53 2.13
C THR A 64 3.32 10.88 2.76
N GLY A 65 4.35 11.51 3.33
CA GLY A 65 4.27 12.80 3.97
C GLY A 65 4.12 13.94 2.96
N GLU A 66 3.62 15.07 3.45
CA GLU A 66 3.52 16.31 2.69
C GLU A 66 4.71 17.20 3.06
N PHE A 67 5.78 17.10 2.28
CA PHE A 67 6.98 17.92 2.46
C PHE A 67 7.23 18.78 1.21
N PRO A 68 7.69 20.03 1.37
CA PRO A 68 8.23 20.78 0.25
C PRO A 68 9.43 20.04 -0.32
N PHE A 69 9.52 19.92 -1.64
CA PHE A 69 10.75 19.48 -2.29
C PHE A 69 11.09 20.38 -3.49
N PRO A 70 12.38 20.64 -3.74
CA PRO A 70 12.85 21.40 -4.90
C PRO A 70 12.62 20.66 -6.22
N ASP A 71 12.27 21.36 -7.29
CA ASP A 71 12.03 20.73 -8.60
C ASP A 71 13.32 20.12 -9.23
N ASP A 72 14.50 20.37 -8.66
CA ASP A 72 15.79 19.82 -9.08
C ASP A 72 16.22 18.55 -8.33
N GLN A 73 15.41 18.06 -7.38
CA GLN A 73 15.66 16.81 -6.66
C GLN A 73 14.75 15.67 -7.16
N PRO A 74 15.27 14.43 -7.24
CA PRO A 74 14.44 13.28 -7.58
C PRO A 74 13.39 13.06 -6.49
N GLY A 75 12.14 12.91 -6.91
CA GLY A 75 11.04 12.60 -6.00
C GLY A 75 9.68 12.88 -6.62
N LEU A 76 8.63 12.72 -5.82
CA LEU A 76 7.26 12.86 -6.28
C LEU A 76 6.44 13.69 -5.28
N ARG A 77 5.67 14.66 -5.78
CA ARG A 77 4.74 15.43 -4.93
C ARG A 77 3.66 14.47 -4.44
N LYS A 78 3.23 14.61 -3.19
CA LYS A 78 2.24 13.71 -2.58
C LYS A 78 0.98 13.50 -3.44
N PRO A 79 0.38 14.51 -4.10
CA PRO A 79 -0.74 14.28 -5.02
C PRO A 79 -0.40 13.31 -6.17
N HIS A 80 0.78 13.47 -6.78
CA HIS A 80 1.25 12.57 -7.84
C HIS A 80 1.59 11.17 -7.31
N TRP A 81 2.15 11.09 -6.09
CA TRP A 81 2.47 9.83 -5.44
C TRP A 81 1.21 9.01 -5.13
N ILE A 82 0.17 9.66 -4.58
CA ILE A 82 -1.15 9.04 -4.36
C ILE A 82 -1.76 8.56 -5.68
N LYS A 83 -1.72 9.39 -6.73
CA LYS A 83 -2.23 9.02 -8.05
C LYS A 83 -1.48 7.82 -8.64
N GLN A 84 -0.15 7.81 -8.55
CA GLN A 84 0.69 6.72 -9.04
C GLN A 84 0.38 5.42 -8.28
N ALA A 85 0.24 5.48 -6.95
CA ALA A 85 -0.09 4.31 -6.13
C ALA A 85 -1.42 3.67 -6.55
N LEU A 86 -2.49 4.47 -6.57
CA LEU A 86 -3.83 3.99 -6.89
C LEU A 86 -3.97 3.49 -8.33
N ASP A 87 -3.18 4.01 -9.27
CA ASP A 87 -3.09 3.49 -10.64
C ASP A 87 -2.31 2.18 -10.70
N LEU A 88 -1.08 2.14 -10.17
CA LEU A 88 -0.21 0.98 -10.30
C LEU A 88 -0.71 -0.23 -9.50
N PHE A 89 -1.33 -0.01 -8.34
CA PHE A 89 -1.92 -1.10 -7.56
C PHE A 89 -2.95 -1.89 -8.38
N ARG A 90 -3.69 -1.23 -9.30
CA ARG A 90 -4.66 -1.91 -10.17
C ARG A 90 -4.09 -2.34 -11.52
N THR A 91 -3.09 -1.64 -12.08
CA THR A 91 -2.61 -1.88 -13.45
C THR A 91 -1.35 -2.76 -13.51
N ARG A 92 -0.39 -2.54 -12.62
CA ARG A 92 0.93 -3.19 -12.65
C ARG A 92 1.07 -4.32 -11.64
N TYR A 93 0.34 -4.25 -10.53
CA TYR A 93 0.43 -5.21 -9.43
C TYR A 93 -0.90 -5.97 -9.24
N PRO A 94 -1.32 -6.81 -10.20
CA PRO A 94 -2.68 -7.35 -10.26
C PRO A 94 -3.09 -8.24 -9.07
N ARG A 95 -2.13 -8.73 -8.27
CA ARG A 95 -2.43 -9.49 -7.04
C ARG A 95 -2.77 -8.61 -5.84
N ILE A 96 -2.56 -7.29 -5.92
CA ILE A 96 -3.05 -6.37 -4.90
C ILE A 96 -4.58 -6.32 -4.98
N LYS A 97 -5.24 -6.77 -3.90
CA LYS A 97 -6.70 -6.81 -3.77
C LYS A 97 -7.23 -5.96 -2.62
N GLY A 98 -6.35 -5.32 -1.87
CA GLY A 98 -6.69 -4.38 -0.81
C GLY A 98 -5.54 -3.40 -0.56
N ALA A 99 -5.88 -2.16 -0.20
CA ALA A 99 -4.92 -1.14 0.18
C ALA A 99 -5.48 -0.27 1.31
N VAL A 100 -4.78 -0.23 2.44
CA VAL A 100 -5.24 0.44 3.67
C VAL A 100 -4.36 1.66 3.91
N TYR A 101 -4.94 2.85 3.75
CA TYR A 101 -4.19 4.10 3.86
C TYR A 101 -3.88 4.43 5.33
N TRP A 102 -2.62 4.74 5.63
CA TRP A 102 -2.20 5.17 6.96
C TRP A 102 -2.48 6.68 7.16
N HIS A 103 -3.64 7.00 7.70
CA HIS A 103 -4.14 8.37 7.82
C HIS A 103 -3.76 9.01 9.17
N GLU A 104 -2.49 9.33 9.37
CA GLU A 104 -1.98 9.87 10.65
C GLU A 104 -1.18 11.17 10.49
N ARG A 105 -1.13 11.96 11.56
CA ARG A 105 -0.21 13.10 11.72
C ARG A 105 0.34 13.11 13.14
N TRP A 106 1.64 12.88 13.28
CA TRP A 106 2.32 12.90 14.57
C TRP A 106 3.33 14.06 14.67
N GLN A 107 3.63 14.47 15.90
CA GLN A 107 4.71 15.40 16.21
C GLN A 107 6.02 14.62 16.37
N ASN A 108 7.06 15.10 15.72
CA ASN A 108 8.41 14.54 15.80
C ASN A 108 9.14 15.07 17.05
N VAL A 109 10.25 14.43 17.42
CA VAL A 109 11.06 14.81 18.58
C VAL A 109 11.60 16.24 18.45
N ASP A 110 11.92 16.67 17.24
CA ASP A 110 12.40 18.02 16.91
C ASP A 110 11.26 19.06 16.83
N GLN A 111 10.05 18.72 17.27
CA GLN A 111 8.83 19.52 17.22
C GLN A 111 8.27 19.78 15.82
N SER A 112 8.91 19.26 14.76
CA SER A 112 8.32 19.22 13.42
C SER A 112 7.14 18.25 13.37
N TYR A 113 6.45 18.18 12.24
CA TYR A 113 5.33 17.26 12.06
C TYR A 113 5.49 16.43 10.79
N SER A 114 5.21 15.15 10.93
CA SER A 114 4.95 14.25 9.80
C SER A 114 3.45 14.20 9.57
N ASN A 115 3.00 14.65 8.41
CA ASN A 115 1.57 14.72 8.06
C ASN A 115 1.26 13.84 6.86
N LEU A 116 0.88 12.58 7.16
CA LEU A 116 0.63 11.55 6.16
C LEU A 116 -0.85 11.51 5.74
N ARG A 117 -1.76 12.12 6.51
CA ARG A 117 -3.19 12.26 6.19
C ARG A 117 -3.45 12.66 4.73
N VAL A 118 -4.47 12.08 4.09
CA VAL A 118 -4.84 12.41 2.69
C VAL A 118 -5.27 13.87 2.55
N ASN A 119 -5.79 14.46 3.62
CA ASN A 119 -6.21 15.87 3.69
C ASN A 119 -5.11 16.81 4.23
N SER A 120 -3.83 16.46 4.03
CA SER A 120 -2.70 17.35 4.34
C SER A 120 -2.68 18.61 3.47
N SER A 121 -3.26 18.54 2.27
CA SER A 121 -3.48 19.64 1.32
C SER A 121 -4.77 19.39 0.51
N VAL A 122 -5.25 20.40 -0.20
CA VAL A 122 -6.42 20.28 -1.10
C VAL A 122 -6.09 19.35 -2.27
N GLU A 123 -4.87 19.47 -2.80
CA GLU A 123 -4.35 18.72 -3.93
C GLU A 123 -4.21 17.22 -3.58
N SER A 124 -3.70 16.89 -2.39
CA SER A 124 -3.59 15.50 -1.93
C SER A 124 -4.96 14.86 -1.71
N LEU A 125 -5.92 15.61 -1.16
CA LEU A 125 -7.29 15.13 -0.96
C LEU A 125 -7.98 14.88 -2.31
N GLN A 126 -7.80 15.79 -3.27
CA GLN A 126 -8.37 15.66 -4.61
C GLN A 126 -7.78 14.45 -5.34
N ALA A 127 -6.45 14.28 -5.32
CA ALA A 127 -5.80 13.12 -5.93
C ALA A 127 -6.28 11.79 -5.35
N TYR A 128 -6.50 11.73 -4.03
CA TYR A 128 -7.04 10.54 -3.37
C TYR A 128 -8.48 10.24 -3.83
N ARG A 129 -9.35 11.26 -3.86
CA ARG A 129 -10.73 11.13 -4.34
C ARG A 129 -10.81 10.72 -5.81
N ASP A 130 -10.03 11.34 -6.67
CA ASP A 130 -10.01 11.05 -8.10
C ASP A 130 -9.51 9.62 -8.37
N GLY A 131 -8.51 9.17 -7.63
CA GLY A 131 -8.01 7.80 -7.74
C GLY A 131 -9.03 6.75 -7.31
N LEU A 132 -9.74 6.98 -6.19
CA LEU A 132 -10.79 6.08 -5.68
C LEU A 132 -12.09 6.13 -6.49
N ALA A 133 -12.32 7.18 -7.29
CA ALA A 133 -13.47 7.24 -8.19
C ALA A 133 -13.42 6.19 -9.31
N ASN A 134 -12.27 5.54 -9.52
CA ASN A 134 -12.16 4.41 -10.44
C ASN A 134 -12.98 3.20 -9.92
N PRO A 135 -13.85 2.59 -10.74
CA PRO A 135 -14.73 1.49 -10.30
C PRO A 135 -14.01 0.21 -9.91
N ALA A 136 -12.72 0.07 -10.20
CA ALA A 136 -11.89 -1.02 -9.68
C ALA A 136 -11.72 -0.96 -8.15
N TRP A 137 -11.85 0.24 -7.55
CA TRP A 137 -11.85 0.41 -6.10
C TRP A 137 -13.28 0.27 -5.55
N LEU A 138 -13.44 -0.63 -4.58
CA LEU A 138 -14.73 -0.86 -3.93
C LEU A 138 -14.90 0.14 -2.78
N GLY A 139 -15.68 1.20 -3.01
CA GLY A 139 -15.98 2.22 -1.99
C GLY A 139 -17.06 1.82 -0.98
N ASN A 140 -17.75 0.70 -1.21
CA ASN A 140 -18.80 0.18 -0.34
C ASN A 140 -18.45 -1.21 0.15
N LEU A 141 -18.71 -1.49 1.43
CA LEU A 141 -18.59 -2.82 1.98
C LEU A 141 -19.65 -3.73 1.35
N ILE A 142 -19.20 -4.72 0.57
CA ILE A 142 -20.09 -5.74 -0.01
C ILE A 142 -20.12 -6.92 0.96
N LEU A 143 -21.08 -6.93 1.87
CA LEU A 143 -21.34 -8.08 2.73
C LEU A 143 -22.22 -9.09 1.97
N ARG A 144 -21.71 -10.30 1.75
CA ARG A 144 -22.50 -11.43 1.27
C ARG A 144 -22.56 -12.48 2.37
N ALA A 145 -23.76 -12.96 2.67
CA ALA A 145 -23.92 -14.11 3.54
C ALA A 145 -23.20 -15.31 2.91
N LEU A 146 -22.38 -16.01 3.69
CA LEU A 146 -21.85 -17.30 3.26
C LEU A 146 -23.02 -18.29 3.14
N PRO A 147 -23.03 -19.19 2.14
CA PRO A 147 -24.01 -20.25 2.08
C PRO A 147 -23.98 -21.04 3.39
N THR A 148 -25.14 -21.26 4.01
CA THR A 148 -25.25 -22.19 5.13
C THR A 148 -24.78 -23.57 4.67
N ALA A 149 -23.77 -24.12 5.34
CA ALA A 149 -23.33 -25.49 5.11
C ALA A 149 -24.53 -26.43 5.26
N GLN A 150 -24.80 -27.25 4.25
CA GLN A 150 -25.78 -28.33 4.40
C GLN A 150 -25.23 -29.32 5.44
N PRO A 151 -26.05 -29.72 6.44
CA PRO A 151 -25.64 -30.76 7.37
C PRO A 151 -25.35 -32.06 6.59
N PRO A 152 -24.35 -32.86 7.02
CA PRO A 152 -24.02 -34.10 6.34
C PRO A 152 -25.25 -35.03 6.30
N THR A 153 -25.56 -35.55 5.11
CA THR A 153 -26.56 -36.61 4.93
C THR A 153 -26.08 -37.87 5.64
N LYS A 154 -26.92 -38.40 6.53
CA LYS A 154 -26.72 -39.69 7.20
C LYS A 154 -26.74 -40.85 6.21
#